data_AF-A0A1H6QN82-F1
#
_entry.id   AF-A0A1H6QN82-F1
#
_cell.length_a   1.000
_cell.length_b   1.000
_cell.length_c   1.000
_cell.angle_alpha   90.00
_cell.angle_beta   90.00
_cell.angle_gamma   90.00
#
_symmetry.space_group_name_H-M   'P 1'
#
loop_
_entity.id
_entity.type
_entity.pdbx_description
1 polymer ?
#
loop_
_entity_poly.entity_id
_entity_poly.type
_entity_poly.pdbx_seq_one_letter_code
_entity_poly.pdbx_strand_id
1 'polypeptide(L)'
;MDEQAHPELPWPGFSPERPFVLPLQAGRMATPFGEACEIEGVRLVRKPEFHVTVLSQELSRTAAVLGTARLRALYESRPWTPRRTGRYALLHDAKPALGGTLERWSLIEHLELPAMDHFRGELARMLGPTLADPVPHVTHFVRGAPNGIGVPNTRALQALQLREVLL
;
A
#
# COMPACT_ATOMS: atom_id res chain seq x y z
N MET A 1 -12.69 15.14 -17.32
CA MET A 1 -11.99 15.18 -16.01
C MET A 1 -11.72 13.74 -15.62
N ASP A 2 -10.76 13.10 -16.30
CA ASP A 2 -10.59 11.63 -16.34
C ASP A 2 -9.10 11.23 -16.22
N GLU A 3 -8.32 12.06 -15.53
CA GLU A 3 -6.85 12.04 -15.60
C GLU A 3 -6.16 11.36 -14.40
N GLN A 4 -6.93 10.65 -13.56
CA GLN A 4 -6.45 10.12 -12.27
C GLN A 4 -6.42 8.58 -12.19
N ALA A 5 -6.73 7.87 -13.29
CA ALA A 5 -6.62 6.42 -13.36
C ALA A 5 -5.23 6.01 -13.88
N HIS A 6 -4.61 5.05 -13.21
CA HIS A 6 -3.47 4.32 -13.76
C HIS A 6 -3.93 3.43 -14.93
N PRO A 7 -3.09 3.22 -15.97
CA PRO A 7 -3.35 2.17 -16.94
C PRO A 7 -3.42 0.81 -16.23
N GLU A 8 -4.05 -0.16 -16.88
CA GLU A 8 -4.10 -1.52 -16.37
C GLU A 8 -2.68 -2.04 -16.09
N LEU A 9 -2.48 -2.54 -14.88
CA LEU A 9 -1.20 -3.06 -14.45
C LEU A 9 -1.09 -4.54 -14.86
N PRO A 10 0.04 -4.96 -15.47
CA PRO A 10 0.26 -6.35 -15.80
C PRO A 10 0.59 -7.16 -14.54
N TRP A 11 0.48 -8.47 -14.64
CA TRP A 11 0.91 -9.40 -13.60
C TRP A 11 2.36 -9.11 -13.16
N PRO A 12 2.61 -8.73 -11.88
CA PRO A 12 3.93 -8.30 -11.43
C PRO A 12 4.87 -9.46 -11.06
N GLY A 13 4.42 -10.70 -11.20
CA GLY A 13 5.10 -11.88 -10.67
C GLY A 13 4.71 -12.16 -9.22
N PHE A 14 4.88 -13.42 -8.80
CA PHE A 14 4.59 -13.85 -7.44
C PHE A 14 5.75 -14.65 -6.87
N SER A 15 6.08 -14.40 -5.60
CA SER A 15 7.06 -15.13 -4.83
C SER A 15 6.57 -15.20 -3.38
N PRO A 16 6.52 -16.39 -2.74
CA PRO A 16 6.15 -16.51 -1.33
C PRO A 16 7.13 -15.78 -0.39
N GLU A 17 8.37 -15.58 -0.83
CA GLU A 17 9.41 -14.94 -0.01
C GLU A 17 9.36 -13.42 0.01
N ARG A 18 8.42 -12.80 -0.72
CA ARG A 18 8.30 -11.34 -0.81
C ARG A 18 6.84 -10.92 -0.70
N PRO A 19 6.55 -9.69 -0.26
CA PRO A 19 5.22 -9.12 -0.41
C PRO A 19 4.80 -9.13 -1.89
N PHE A 20 3.53 -9.43 -2.16
CA PHE A 20 2.94 -9.26 -3.48
C PHE A 20 2.52 -7.80 -3.65
N VAL A 21 3.21 -7.07 -4.52
CA VAL A 21 3.05 -5.63 -4.69
C VAL A 21 2.71 -5.27 -6.14
N LEU A 22 1.96 -4.18 -6.31
CA LEU A 22 1.71 -3.58 -7.61
C LEU A 22 2.63 -2.37 -7.79
N PRO A 23 3.61 -2.41 -8.69
CA PRO A 23 4.42 -1.24 -8.98
C PRO A 23 3.56 -0.17 -9.66
N LEU A 24 3.67 1.07 -9.18
CA LEU A 24 2.99 2.23 -9.77
C LEU A 24 4.00 3.12 -10.50
N GLN A 25 3.57 3.69 -11.62
CA GLN A 25 4.36 4.66 -12.39
C GLN A 25 4.54 5.97 -11.61
N ALA A 26 5.79 6.36 -11.34
CA ALA A 26 6.12 7.56 -10.57
C ALA A 26 5.50 8.85 -11.13
N GLY A 27 5.45 9.01 -12.46
CA GLY A 27 4.86 10.20 -13.11
C GLY A 27 3.36 10.37 -12.84
N ARG A 28 2.63 9.29 -12.56
CA ARG A 28 1.19 9.32 -12.24
C ARG A 28 0.93 9.47 -10.73
N MET A 29 1.93 9.12 -9.92
CA MET A 29 1.95 9.30 -8.47
C MET A 29 2.61 10.63 -8.05
N ALA A 30 2.91 11.52 -9.00
CA ALA A 30 3.42 12.84 -8.67
C ALA A 30 2.41 13.58 -7.78
N THR A 31 2.89 14.18 -6.71
CA THR A 31 2.13 15.07 -5.83
C THR A 31 2.55 16.52 -6.13
N PRO A 32 1.76 17.54 -5.74
CA PRO A 32 2.18 18.92 -5.87
C PRO A 32 3.38 19.26 -4.97
N PHE A 33 3.74 18.39 -4.01
CA PHE A 33 4.92 18.56 -3.18
C PHE A 33 6.17 18.12 -3.96
N GLY A 34 7.27 18.86 -3.76
CA GLY A 34 8.57 18.50 -4.31
C GLY A 34 9.16 17.26 -3.62
N GLU A 35 10.48 17.24 -3.47
CA GLU A 35 11.20 16.09 -2.89
C GLU A 35 11.06 15.95 -1.37
N ALA A 36 10.44 16.93 -0.71
CA ALA A 36 10.11 16.89 0.70
C ALA A 36 8.84 17.68 0.97
N CYS A 37 8.15 17.34 2.06
CA CYS A 37 7.07 18.14 2.62
C CYS A 37 7.24 18.26 4.13
N GLU A 38 6.63 19.30 4.71
CA GLU A 38 6.58 19.49 6.16
C GLU A 38 5.12 19.48 6.59
N ILE A 39 4.80 18.62 7.55
CA ILE A 39 3.47 18.50 8.13
C ILE A 39 3.64 18.61 9.64
N GLU A 40 3.08 19.66 10.24
CA GLU A 40 3.14 19.89 11.70
C GLU A 40 4.57 19.87 12.28
N GLY A 41 5.53 20.46 11.57
CA GLY A 41 6.94 20.48 11.99
C GLY A 41 7.69 19.16 11.74
N VAL A 42 7.01 18.15 11.19
CA VAL A 42 7.64 16.89 10.76
C VAL A 42 8.01 16.99 9.30
N ARG A 43 9.32 17.10 9.03
CA ARG A 43 9.86 17.00 7.67
C ARG A 43 9.87 15.55 7.19
N LEU A 44 9.18 15.29 6.09
CA LEU A 44 9.13 14.00 5.41
C LEU A 44 9.84 14.11 4.05
N VAL A 45 10.52 13.04 3.64
CA VAL A 45 11.20 12.96 2.34
C VAL A 45 10.42 12.07 1.39
N ARG A 46 10.44 12.41 0.11
CA ARG A 46 9.72 11.67 -0.93
C ARG A 46 10.27 10.25 -1.04
N LYS A 47 9.37 9.27 -1.14
CA LYS A 47 9.74 7.89 -1.40
C LYS A 47 10.14 7.76 -2.89
N PRO A 48 11.28 7.13 -3.21
CA PRO A 48 11.78 7.05 -4.59
C PRO A 48 10.96 6.11 -5.49
N GLU A 49 10.15 5.24 -4.90
CA GLU A 49 9.40 4.20 -5.59
C GLU A 49 7.96 4.13 -5.04
N PHE A 50 7.00 3.85 -5.92
CA PHE A 50 5.58 3.79 -5.57
C PHE A 50 5.04 2.39 -5.84
N HIS A 51 4.32 1.84 -4.87
CA HIS A 51 3.64 0.56 -5.02
C HIS A 51 2.43 0.46 -4.09
N VAL A 52 1.50 -0.42 -4.42
CA VAL A 52 0.45 -0.89 -3.51
C VAL A 52 0.86 -2.27 -3.00
N THR A 53 0.86 -2.48 -1.70
CA THR A 53 1.02 -3.83 -1.14
C THR A 53 -0.32 -4.55 -1.18
N VAL A 54 -0.45 -5.59 -2.00
CA VAL A 54 -1.69 -6.39 -2.10
C VAL A 54 -1.71 -7.46 -1.01
N LEU A 55 -0.61 -8.19 -0.87
CA LEU A 55 -0.38 -9.16 0.21
C LEU A 55 0.92 -8.84 0.92
N SER A 56 0.91 -8.90 2.26
CA SER A 56 2.15 -8.93 3.04
C SER A 56 2.96 -10.18 2.70
N GLN A 57 4.22 -10.25 3.13
CA GLN A 57 5.02 -11.46 2.95
C GLN A 57 4.35 -12.69 3.61
N GLU A 58 3.81 -12.53 4.82
CA GLU A 58 3.09 -13.60 5.52
C GLU A 58 1.88 -14.09 4.72
N LEU A 59 1.04 -13.17 4.24
CA LEU A 59 -0.13 -13.53 3.42
C LEU A 59 0.28 -14.10 2.06
N SER A 60 1.43 -13.71 1.52
CA SER A 60 1.98 -14.29 0.29
C SER A 60 2.37 -15.75 0.52
N ARG A 61 2.98 -16.08 1.66
CA ARG A 61 3.25 -17.48 2.03
C ARG A 61 1.97 -18.29 2.18
N THR A 62 0.94 -17.73 2.81
CA THR A 62 -0.38 -18.39 2.90
C THR A 62 -0.98 -18.62 1.52
N ALA A 63 -0.94 -17.63 0.63
CA ALA A 63 -1.50 -17.71 -0.71
C ALA A 63 -0.76 -18.71 -1.63
N ALA A 64 0.50 -19.01 -1.33
CA ALA A 64 1.34 -19.87 -2.15
C ALA A 64 0.78 -21.30 -2.31
N VAL A 65 -0.03 -21.78 -1.37
CA VAL A 65 -0.67 -23.11 -1.44
C VAL A 65 -1.60 -23.27 -2.66
N LEU A 66 -2.10 -22.17 -3.23
CA LEU A 66 -2.93 -22.19 -4.44
C LEU A 66 -2.11 -22.36 -5.72
N GLY A 67 -0.80 -22.10 -5.66
CA GLY A 67 0.10 -22.10 -6.81
C GLY A 67 -0.02 -20.84 -7.70
N THR A 68 1.10 -20.48 -8.33
CA THR A 68 1.23 -19.25 -9.14
C THR A 68 0.21 -19.16 -10.28
N ALA A 69 -0.12 -20.28 -10.94
CA ALA A 69 -1.08 -20.28 -12.05
C ALA A 69 -2.48 -19.84 -11.60
N ARG A 70 -2.93 -20.31 -10.42
CA ARG A 70 -4.24 -19.95 -9.87
C ARG A 70 -4.26 -18.50 -9.41
N LEU A 71 -3.19 -18.03 -8.76
CA LEU A 71 -3.05 -16.64 -8.33
C LEU A 71 -3.03 -15.69 -9.53
N ARG A 72 -2.32 -16.05 -10.60
CA ARG A 72 -2.30 -15.28 -11.85
C ARG A 72 -3.68 -15.24 -12.50
N ALA A 73 -4.38 -16.37 -12.62
CA ALA A 73 -5.73 -16.39 -13.19
C ALA A 73 -6.72 -15.56 -12.37
N LEU A 74 -6.58 -15.53 -11.04
CA LEU A 74 -7.39 -14.68 -10.17
C LEU A 74 -7.05 -13.19 -10.35
N TYR A 75 -5.77 -12.86 -10.54
CA TYR A 75 -5.34 -11.50 -10.85
C TYR A 75 -5.91 -11.02 -12.18
N GLU A 76 -5.78 -11.83 -13.23
CA GLU A 76 -6.22 -11.50 -14.60
C GLU A 76 -7.76 -11.52 -14.76
N SER A 77 -8.52 -11.85 -13.71
CA SER A 77 -9.99 -11.87 -13.75
C SER A 77 -10.63 -10.47 -13.72
N ARG A 78 -9.87 -9.44 -13.33
CA ARG A 78 -10.31 -8.05 -13.22
C ARG A 78 -9.19 -7.10 -13.64
N PRO A 79 -9.53 -5.94 -14.25
CA PRO A 79 -8.54 -4.93 -14.59
C PRO A 79 -7.99 -4.25 -13.33
N TRP A 80 -6.67 -4.20 -13.22
CA TRP A 80 -5.98 -3.52 -12.10
C TRP A 80 -5.69 -2.07 -12.47
N THR A 81 -6.69 -1.20 -12.29
CA THR A 81 -6.62 0.23 -12.58
C THR A 81 -6.75 1.06 -11.30
N PRO A 82 -5.67 1.29 -10.54
CA PRO A 82 -5.70 2.15 -9.37
C PRO A 82 -6.19 3.56 -9.71
N ARG A 83 -7.11 4.09 -8.90
CA ARG A 83 -7.54 5.48 -9.00
C ARG A 83 -7.13 6.23 -7.74
N ARG A 84 -6.54 7.40 -7.96
CA ARG A 84 -6.19 8.33 -6.89
C ARG A 84 -7.45 8.91 -6.29
N THR A 85 -7.46 9.05 -4.97
CA THR A 85 -8.59 9.69 -4.28
C THR A 85 -8.28 11.10 -3.81
N GLY A 86 -7.00 11.49 -3.79
CA GLY A 86 -6.58 12.76 -3.18
C GLY A 86 -6.80 12.82 -1.67
N ARG A 87 -7.22 11.72 -1.03
CA ARG A 87 -7.36 11.62 0.43
C ARG A 87 -6.05 11.10 1.01
N TYR A 88 -5.41 11.91 1.84
CA TYR A 88 -4.14 11.57 2.44
C TYR A 88 -4.29 11.35 3.94
N ALA A 89 -3.49 10.43 4.47
CA ALA A 89 -3.40 10.17 5.90
C ALA A 89 -1.94 10.24 6.36
N LEU A 90 -1.71 10.93 7.47
CA LEU A 90 -0.42 10.92 8.15
C LEU A 90 -0.41 9.78 9.16
N LEU A 91 0.56 8.89 8.99
CA LEU A 91 0.80 7.75 9.86
C LEU A 91 2.01 8.00 10.75
N HIS A 92 1.94 7.51 11.99
CA HIS A 92 3.03 7.53 12.94
C HIS A 92 3.12 6.20 13.70
N ASP A 93 4.35 5.74 13.92
CA ASP A 93 4.66 4.63 14.81
C ASP A 93 5.94 4.95 15.58
N ALA A 94 5.92 4.71 16.87
CA ALA A 94 7.04 4.90 17.77
C ALA A 94 7.29 3.59 18.52
N LYS A 95 8.51 3.04 18.39
CA LYS A 95 8.89 1.78 19.03
C LYS A 95 10.21 1.91 19.78
N PRO A 96 10.36 1.22 20.93
CA PRO A 96 11.65 1.12 21.60
C PRO A 96 12.72 0.58 20.64
N ALA A 97 13.90 1.21 20.64
CA ALA A 97 15.07 0.82 19.87
C ALA A 97 16.32 0.93 20.75
N LEU A 98 17.43 0.35 20.28
CA LEU A 98 18.70 0.47 21.00
C LEU A 98 19.09 1.96 21.04
N GLY A 99 19.16 2.54 22.25
CA GLY A 99 19.53 3.94 22.44
C GLY A 99 18.39 4.96 22.32
N GLY A 100 17.12 4.54 22.31
CA GLY A 100 15.98 5.46 22.40
C GLY A 100 14.70 4.94 21.77
N THR A 101 13.93 5.83 21.16
CA THR A 101 12.70 5.51 20.43
C THR A 101 12.94 5.70 18.94
N LEU A 102 12.64 4.67 18.15
CA LEU A 102 12.57 4.78 16.70
C LEU A 102 11.20 5.33 16.31
N GLU A 103 11.17 6.59 15.87
CA GLU A 103 9.99 7.22 15.30
C GLU A 103 9.97 7.02 13.79
N ARG A 104 8.82 6.61 13.28
CA ARG A 104 8.58 6.37 11.86
C ARG A 104 7.33 7.15 11.47
N TRP A 105 7.41 7.80 10.32
CA TRP A 105 6.31 8.58 9.77
C TRP A 105 6.09 8.21 8.32
N SER A 106 4.84 8.24 7.87
CA SER A 106 4.49 8.03 6.47
C SER A 106 3.29 8.87 6.09
N LEU A 107 3.40 9.60 4.98
CA LEU A 107 2.24 10.19 4.31
C LEU A 107 1.77 9.21 3.23
N ILE A 108 0.57 8.68 3.40
CA ILE A 108 -0.06 7.78 2.44
C ILE A 108 -1.20 8.49 1.70
N GLU A 109 -1.47 8.07 0.48
CA GLU A 109 -2.71 8.40 -0.24
C GLU A 109 -3.58 7.14 -0.34
N HIS A 110 -4.86 7.27 -0.02
CA HIS A 110 -5.84 6.22 -0.26
C HIS A 110 -6.13 6.07 -1.75
N LEU A 111 -6.27 4.84 -2.21
CA LEU A 111 -6.61 4.53 -3.59
C LEU A 111 -7.96 3.84 -3.66
N GLU A 112 -8.68 4.03 -4.76
CA GLU A 112 -9.73 3.10 -5.17
C GLU A 112 -9.08 2.01 -6.02
N LEU A 113 -9.23 0.75 -5.58
CA LEU A 113 -8.69 -0.39 -6.31
C LEU A 113 -9.61 -1.62 -6.18
N PRO A 114 -10.78 -1.65 -6.85
CA PRO A 114 -11.75 -2.73 -6.71
C PRO A 114 -11.20 -4.13 -7.04
N ALA A 115 -10.21 -4.23 -7.93
CA ALA A 115 -9.53 -5.49 -8.25
C ALA A 115 -8.81 -6.09 -7.03
N MET A 116 -8.25 -5.26 -6.14
CA MET A 116 -7.61 -5.71 -4.91
C MET A 116 -8.64 -6.31 -3.94
N ASP A 117 -9.79 -5.65 -3.78
CA ASP A 117 -10.88 -6.13 -2.93
C ASP A 117 -11.41 -7.47 -3.44
N HIS A 118 -11.64 -7.58 -4.75
CA HIS A 118 -12.08 -8.82 -5.39
C HIS A 118 -11.05 -9.95 -5.21
N PHE A 119 -9.79 -9.68 -5.53
CA PHE A 119 -8.69 -10.65 -5.41
C PHE A 119 -8.57 -11.17 -3.97
N ARG A 120 -8.57 -10.26 -2.99
CA ARG A 120 -8.45 -10.63 -1.58
C ARG A 120 -9.70 -11.29 -1.02
N GLY A 121 -10.90 -10.93 -1.49
CA GLY A 121 -12.14 -11.63 -1.16
C GLY A 121 -12.14 -13.08 -1.63
N GLU A 122 -11.67 -13.35 -2.85
CA GLU A 122 -11.56 -14.73 -3.36
C GLU A 122 -10.49 -15.53 -2.61
N LEU A 123 -9.34 -14.93 -2.30
CA LEU A 123 -8.36 -15.56 -1.43
C LEU A 123 -8.94 -15.87 -0.05
N ALA A 124 -9.72 -14.96 0.53
CA ALA A 124 -10.34 -15.18 1.83
C ALA A 124 -11.36 -16.32 1.80
N ARG A 125 -12.12 -16.46 0.72
CA ARG A 125 -13.05 -17.58 0.51
C ARG A 125 -12.33 -18.93 0.43
N MET A 126 -11.11 -18.95 -0.12
CA MET A 126 -10.34 -20.18 -0.30
C MET A 126 -9.44 -20.53 0.90
N LEU A 127 -8.92 -19.53 1.61
CA LEU A 127 -7.82 -19.70 2.57
C LEU A 127 -8.12 -19.13 3.97
N GLY A 128 -9.23 -18.43 4.15
CA GLY A 128 -9.69 -17.92 5.45
C GLY A 128 -9.85 -16.38 5.51
N PRO A 129 -10.66 -15.88 6.46
CA PRO A 129 -11.14 -14.50 6.48
C PRO A 129 -10.06 -13.43 6.73
N THR A 130 -8.88 -13.82 7.22
CA THR A 130 -7.76 -12.90 7.48
C THR A 130 -7.28 -12.16 6.23
N LEU A 131 -7.58 -12.69 5.04
CA LEU A 131 -7.25 -12.09 3.77
C LEU A 131 -8.25 -10.98 3.34
N ALA A 132 -9.43 -10.86 3.94
CA ALA A 132 -10.55 -10.09 3.38
C ALA A 132 -10.51 -8.56 3.59
N ASP A 133 -9.58 -8.01 4.38
CA ASP A 133 -9.57 -6.58 4.76
C ASP A 133 -8.34 -5.83 4.21
N PRO A 134 -8.30 -5.51 2.90
CA PRO A 134 -7.30 -4.61 2.35
C PRO A 134 -7.52 -3.16 2.74
N VAL A 135 -6.41 -2.41 2.78
CA VAL A 135 -6.42 -0.95 2.68
C VAL A 135 -5.63 -0.58 1.43
N PRO A 136 -6.26 -0.31 0.28
CA PRO A 136 -5.54 0.15 -0.90
C PRO A 136 -4.96 1.54 -0.65
N HIS A 137 -3.63 1.63 -0.64
CA HIS A 137 -2.91 2.88 -0.42
C HIS A 137 -1.55 2.85 -1.12
N VAL A 138 -0.98 4.03 -1.29
CA VAL A 138 0.41 4.24 -1.71
C VAL A 138 1.11 5.18 -0.74
N THR A 139 2.35 4.89 -0.41
CA THR A 139 3.19 5.77 0.43
C THR A 139 3.92 6.78 -0.45
N HIS A 140 3.74 8.07 -0.16
CA HIS A 140 4.36 9.18 -0.89
C HIS A 140 5.61 9.73 -0.21
N PHE A 141 5.53 9.95 1.10
CA PHE A 141 6.62 10.54 1.89
C PHE A 141 6.87 9.74 3.16
N VAL A 142 8.11 9.71 3.62
CA VAL A 142 8.55 8.93 4.78
C VAL A 142 9.55 9.69 5.64
N ARG A 143 9.65 9.31 6.93
CA ARG A 143 10.76 9.67 7.82
C ARG A 143 11.02 8.48 8.74
N GLY A 144 12.29 8.15 8.97
CA GLY A 144 12.70 7.04 9.85
C GLY A 144 12.44 5.62 9.31
N ALA A 145 11.74 5.48 8.17
CA ALA A 145 11.43 4.20 7.54
C ALA A 145 11.40 4.34 6.00
N PRO A 146 12.48 4.00 5.27
CA PRO A 146 12.56 4.21 3.82
C PRO A 146 11.43 3.56 3.01
N ASN A 147 10.90 2.44 3.50
CA ASN A 147 9.81 1.70 2.84
C ASN A 147 8.41 2.14 3.32
N GLY A 148 8.33 3.08 4.26
CA GLY A 148 7.11 3.49 4.93
C GLY A 148 6.69 2.55 6.07
N ILE A 149 5.53 2.84 6.65
CA ILE A 149 4.89 2.03 7.69
C ILE A 149 3.91 1.06 7.01
N GLY A 150 4.00 -0.23 7.35
CA GLY A 150 3.11 -1.24 6.80
C GLY A 150 1.69 -1.14 7.37
N VAL A 151 0.69 -1.10 6.48
CA VAL A 151 -0.74 -1.04 6.82
C VAL A 151 -1.45 -2.27 6.21
N PRO A 152 -1.45 -3.42 6.91
CA PRO A 152 -1.98 -4.66 6.35
C PRO A 152 -3.51 -4.71 6.25
N ASN A 153 -4.21 -3.93 7.09
CA ASN A 153 -5.67 -3.97 7.25
C ASN A 153 -6.20 -2.67 7.88
N THR A 154 -7.52 -2.53 7.94
CA THR A 154 -8.21 -1.31 8.41
C THR A 154 -7.91 -1.04 9.89
N ARG A 155 -7.83 -2.08 10.72
CA ARG A 155 -7.49 -1.93 12.14
C ARG A 155 -6.07 -1.34 12.32
N ALA A 156 -5.10 -1.80 11.54
CA ALA A 156 -3.75 -1.28 11.59
C ALA A 156 -3.70 0.19 11.12
N LEU A 157 -4.45 0.54 10.07
CA LEU A 157 -4.57 1.93 9.63
C LEU A 157 -5.08 2.82 10.78
N GLN A 158 -6.18 2.43 11.41
CA GLN A 158 -6.79 3.20 12.51
C GLN A 158 -5.84 3.37 13.70
N ALA A 159 -5.03 2.35 14.01
CA ALA A 159 -4.08 2.42 15.11
C ALA A 159 -2.85 3.31 14.82
N LEU A 160 -2.51 3.51 13.54
CA LEU A 160 -1.31 4.24 13.09
C LEU A 160 -1.64 5.66 12.61
N GLN A 161 -2.87 5.89 12.17
CA GLN A 161 -3.31 7.16 11.62
C GLN A 161 -3.43 8.21 12.72
N LEU A 162 -2.70 9.30 12.57
CA LEU A 162 -2.84 10.47 13.42
C LEU A 162 -3.99 11.35 12.94
N ARG A 163 -4.06 11.59 11.62
CA ARG A 163 -5.07 12.45 11.00
C ARG A 163 -5.15 12.26 9.49
N GLU A 164 -6.25 12.73 8.94
CA GLU A 164 -6.32 13.07 7.51
C GLU A 164 -5.59 14.38 7.23
N VAL A 165 -5.00 14.46 6.04
CA VAL A 165 -4.27 15.63 5.53
C VAL A 165 -4.99 16.12 4.28
N LEU A 166 -5.43 17.37 4.33
CA LEU A 166 -5.97 18.08 3.17
C LEU A 166 -4.81 18.75 2.45
N LEU A 167 -4.67 18.47 1.17
CA LEU A 167 -3.58 18.89 0.30
C LEU A 167 -4.09 19.73 -0.85
#